data_AF-A0A238VL42-F1
#
_entry.id   AF-A0A238VL42-F1
#
_cell.length_a   1.000
_cell.length_b   1.000
_cell.length_c   1.000
_cell.angle_alpha   90.00
_cell.angle_beta   90.00
_cell.angle_gamma   90.00
#
_symmetry.space_group_name_H-M   'P 1'
#
loop_
_entity.id
_entity.type
_entity.pdbx_description
1 polymer ?
#
loop_
_entity_poly.entity_id
_entity_poly.type
_entity_poly.pdbx_seq_one_letter_code
_entity_poly.pdbx_strand_id
1 'polypeptide(L)'
;MIKVVLLGAGNVAVHLTKMLLKSASIELVQVYNRSIDKIAYLKNETAITTKIPELKEADIYIICVSDNAISKVSKQLNFEGKLVVHTSGATDLAVLKCNANKGVLYPLQSFSKDKKVDFSEVPFCLEAENSKDLELLQKITNAIGSPSYKINSEQRKTLHVAAVFVNNFVNHLYQIGNEICSKEHIPFEILAPLIKETALKIEDLTPFEAQTGPAKRNDTKTIETHLSLLTNNQQKIYTLLTQSIINLYGEKL
;
A
#
# COMPACT_ATOMS: atom_id res chain seq x y z
N MET A 1 -5.49 24.39 13.53
CA MET A 1 -5.45 22.95 13.21
C MET A 1 -6.00 22.77 11.80
N ILE A 2 -5.47 21.82 11.04
CA ILE A 2 -5.98 21.48 9.70
C ILE A 2 -7.26 20.67 9.89
N LYS A 3 -8.37 21.10 9.29
CA LYS A 3 -9.65 20.38 9.38
C LYS A 3 -9.74 19.32 8.30
N VAL A 4 -10.05 18.09 8.71
CA VAL A 4 -10.10 16.92 7.82
C VAL A 4 -11.46 16.25 7.92
N VAL A 5 -12.07 15.98 6.77
CA VAL A 5 -13.19 15.03 6.65
C VAL A 5 -12.68 13.76 5.97
N LEU A 6 -12.99 12.60 6.55
CA LEU A 6 -12.61 11.31 5.97
C LEU A 6 -13.85 10.56 5.45
N LEU A 7 -13.82 10.15 4.19
CA LEU A 7 -14.92 9.46 3.51
C LEU A 7 -14.53 8.00 3.26
N GLY A 8 -14.94 7.09 4.16
CA GLY A 8 -14.62 5.67 4.07
C GLY A 8 -14.44 5.01 5.44
N ALA A 9 -14.39 3.68 5.45
CA ALA A 9 -14.12 2.88 6.66
C ALA A 9 -13.50 1.51 6.30
N GLY A 10 -12.74 1.45 5.19
CA GLY A 10 -11.90 0.28 4.88
C GLY A 10 -10.63 0.25 5.72
N ASN A 11 -9.71 -0.68 5.43
CA ASN A 11 -8.48 -0.85 6.22
C ASN A 11 -7.65 0.44 6.29
N VAL A 12 -7.41 1.09 5.15
CA VAL A 12 -6.67 2.37 5.09
C VAL A 12 -7.40 3.46 5.89
N ALA A 13 -8.72 3.58 5.73
CA ALA A 13 -9.54 4.55 6.46
C ALA A 13 -9.44 4.37 7.98
N VAL A 14 -9.56 3.13 8.47
CA VAL A 14 -9.50 2.83 9.91
C VAL A 14 -8.15 3.24 10.51
N HIS A 15 -7.05 2.96 9.80
CA HIS A 15 -5.72 3.34 10.26
C HIS A 15 -5.49 4.84 10.19
N LEU A 16 -5.91 5.50 9.11
CA LEU A 16 -5.84 6.96 9.01
C LEU A 16 -6.68 7.65 10.08
N THR A 17 -7.92 7.21 10.33
CA THR A 17 -8.78 7.79 11.39
C THR A 17 -8.07 7.77 12.74
N LYS A 18 -7.46 6.65 13.12
CA LYS A 18 -6.70 6.55 14.39
C LYS A 18 -5.54 7.54 14.46
N MET A 19 -4.85 7.81 13.35
CA MET A 19 -3.73 8.75 13.31
C MET A 19 -4.19 10.20 13.33
N LEU A 20 -5.24 10.52 12.58
CA LEU A 20 -5.82 11.87 12.54
C LEU A 20 -6.36 12.27 13.91
N LEU A 21 -7.02 11.36 14.64
CA LEU A 21 -7.53 11.62 15.99
C LEU A 21 -6.44 11.85 17.05
N LYS A 22 -5.23 11.33 16.83
CA LYS A 22 -4.10 11.50 17.77
C LYS A 22 -3.25 12.73 17.48
N SER A 23 -3.40 13.35 16.32
CA SER A 23 -2.57 14.48 15.92
C SER A 23 -3.03 15.77 16.61
N ALA A 24 -2.10 16.49 17.22
CA ALA A 24 -2.39 17.80 17.82
C ALA A 24 -2.57 18.92 16.77
N SER A 25 -2.12 18.69 15.53
CA SER A 25 -2.14 19.69 14.45
C SER A 25 -3.34 19.53 13.52
N ILE A 26 -4.07 18.41 13.62
CA ILE A 26 -5.18 18.04 12.74
C ILE A 26 -6.45 17.84 13.56
N GLU A 27 -7.56 18.39 13.07
CA GLU A 27 -8.90 18.16 13.61
C GLU A 27 -9.65 17.24 12.65
N LEU A 28 -9.90 15.99 13.05
CA LEU A 28 -10.82 15.12 12.31
C LEU A 28 -12.25 15.56 12.61
N VAL A 29 -12.81 16.42 11.77
CA VAL A 29 -14.12 17.07 12.04
C VAL A 29 -15.29 16.13 11.81
N GLN A 30 -15.15 15.18 10.88
CA GLN A 30 -16.19 14.22 10.56
C GLN A 30 -15.67 12.99 9.82
N VAL A 31 -16.34 11.85 10.01
CA VAL A 31 -16.16 10.64 9.22
C VAL A 31 -17.47 10.25 8.52
N TYR A 32 -17.40 10.03 7.21
CA TYR A 32 -18.52 9.57 6.40
C TYR A 32 -18.37 8.10 5.99
N ASN A 33 -19.48 7.36 6.02
CA ASN A 33 -19.57 6.06 5.39
C ASN A 33 -21.00 5.78 4.92
N ARG A 34 -21.16 4.98 3.86
CA ARG A 34 -22.49 4.54 3.39
C ARG A 34 -23.24 3.69 4.43
N SER A 35 -22.51 2.99 5.31
CA SER A 35 -23.05 2.18 6.40
C SER A 35 -22.63 2.78 7.74
N ILE A 36 -23.63 3.18 8.54
CA ILE A 36 -23.39 3.79 9.85
C ILE A 36 -22.67 2.83 10.81
N ASP A 37 -22.96 1.54 10.75
CA ASP A 37 -22.37 0.52 11.64
C ASP A 37 -20.85 0.46 11.50
N LYS A 38 -20.32 0.76 10.31
CA LYS A 38 -18.87 0.78 10.06
C LYS A 38 -18.15 1.94 10.74
N ILE A 39 -18.86 2.96 11.21
CA ILE A 39 -18.30 4.18 11.81
C ILE A 39 -18.96 4.53 13.16
N ALA A 40 -19.92 3.73 13.63
CA ALA A 40 -20.65 3.99 14.87
C ALA A 40 -19.74 4.05 16.10
N TYR A 41 -18.61 3.34 16.07
CA TYR A 41 -17.61 3.37 17.14
C TYR A 41 -16.95 4.76 17.32
N LEU A 42 -17.04 5.64 16.31
CA LEU A 42 -16.43 6.97 16.32
C LEU A 42 -17.33 8.06 16.90
N LYS A 43 -18.59 7.76 17.25
CA LYS A 43 -19.59 8.77 17.70
C LYS A 43 -19.13 9.66 18.85
N ASN A 44 -18.26 9.13 19.71
CA ASN A 44 -17.75 9.84 20.89
C ASN A 44 -16.40 10.54 20.63
N GLU A 45 -15.78 10.31 19.47
CA GLU A 45 -14.47 10.84 19.10
C GLU A 45 -14.56 11.92 18.01
N THR A 46 -15.52 11.80 17.09
CA THR A 46 -15.76 12.77 16.02
C THR A 46 -17.20 12.69 15.51
N ALA A 47 -17.65 13.70 14.77
CA ALA A 47 -18.95 13.63 14.11
C ALA A 47 -18.95 12.53 13.04
N ILE A 48 -20.10 11.91 12.83
CA ILE A 48 -20.27 10.91 11.78
C ILE A 48 -21.52 11.18 10.95
N THR A 49 -21.51 10.80 9.67
CA THR A 49 -22.71 10.85 8.82
C THR A 49 -22.69 9.76 7.77
N THR A 50 -23.88 9.45 7.25
CA THR A 50 -24.08 8.60 6.06
C THR A 50 -24.54 9.37 4.84
N LYS A 51 -24.56 10.71 4.90
CA LYS A 51 -25.07 11.59 3.84
C LYS A 51 -24.03 12.63 3.44
N ILE A 52 -23.71 12.65 2.14
CA ILE A 52 -22.77 13.63 1.57
C ILE A 52 -23.25 15.09 1.75
N PRO A 53 -24.55 15.43 1.63
CA PRO A 53 -25.01 16.79 1.90
C PRO A 53 -24.82 17.28 3.35
N GLU A 54 -24.58 16.37 4.30
CA GLU A 54 -24.36 16.68 5.72
C GLU A 54 -22.86 16.73 6.07
N LEU A 55 -21.98 16.76 5.05
CA LEU A 55 -20.54 16.88 5.29
C LEU A 55 -20.22 18.26 5.89
N LYS A 56 -19.45 18.26 6.98
CA LYS A 56 -18.95 19.47 7.62
C LYS A 56 -17.88 20.13 6.76
N GLU A 57 -17.73 21.44 6.94
CA GLU A 57 -16.65 22.18 6.29
C GLU A 57 -15.28 21.74 6.83
N ALA A 58 -14.37 21.45 5.89
CA ALA A 58 -12.98 21.11 6.16
C ALA A 58 -12.04 21.74 5.12
N ASP A 59 -10.75 21.75 5.43
CA ASP A 59 -9.69 22.17 4.51
C ASP A 59 -9.42 21.08 3.46
N ILE A 60 -9.56 19.81 3.86
CA ILE A 60 -9.35 18.63 3.01
C ILE A 60 -10.41 17.54 3.25
N TYR A 61 -10.81 16.89 2.17
CA TYR A 61 -11.71 15.75 2.15
C TYR A 61 -10.97 14.53 1.57
N ILE A 62 -10.77 13.50 2.40
CA ILE A 62 -9.99 12.31 2.05
C ILE A 62 -10.92 11.16 1.69
N ILE A 63 -10.97 10.78 0.42
CA ILE A 63 -11.73 9.65 -0.11
C ILE A 63 -10.94 8.36 0.09
N CYS A 64 -11.36 7.56 1.08
CA CYS A 64 -10.80 6.26 1.46
C CYS A 64 -11.79 5.11 1.15
N VAL A 65 -12.23 5.03 -0.10
CA VAL A 65 -13.12 3.97 -0.60
C VAL A 65 -12.41 3.09 -1.62
N SER A 66 -13.04 2.01 -2.07
CA SER A 66 -12.53 1.18 -3.16
C SER A 66 -12.32 2.02 -4.43
N ASP A 67 -11.30 1.72 -5.21
CA ASP A 67 -10.92 2.40 -6.46
C ASP A 67 -12.13 2.66 -7.39
N ASN A 68 -12.95 1.63 -7.62
CA ASN A 68 -14.16 1.70 -8.46
C ASN A 68 -15.21 2.72 -7.98
N ALA A 69 -15.17 3.12 -6.70
CA ALA A 69 -16.12 4.05 -6.11
C ALA A 69 -15.60 5.49 -6.07
N ILE A 70 -14.30 5.74 -6.27
CA ILE A 70 -13.69 7.06 -6.13
C ILE A 70 -14.36 8.08 -7.05
N SER A 71 -14.52 7.75 -8.33
CA SER A 71 -15.17 8.66 -9.30
C SER A 71 -16.60 8.98 -8.88
N LYS A 72 -17.39 7.97 -8.50
CA LYS A 72 -18.80 8.15 -8.11
C LYS A 72 -18.95 8.99 -6.85
N VAL A 73 -18.07 8.81 -5.86
CA VAL A 73 -18.10 9.60 -4.62
C VAL A 73 -17.66 11.03 -4.90
N SER A 74 -16.54 11.23 -5.60
CA SER A 74 -16.02 12.57 -5.90
C SER A 74 -16.99 13.44 -6.71
N LYS A 75 -17.76 12.87 -7.65
CA LYS A 75 -18.79 13.62 -8.41
C LYS A 75 -19.83 14.33 -7.53
N GLN A 76 -20.06 13.84 -6.32
CA GLN A 76 -21.04 14.40 -5.39
C GLN A 76 -20.45 15.51 -4.50
N LEU A 77 -19.14 15.78 -4.63
CA LEU A 77 -18.44 16.76 -3.82
C LEU A 77 -18.25 18.06 -4.63
N ASN A 78 -18.91 19.12 -4.18
CA ASN A 78 -18.79 20.46 -4.72
C ASN A 78 -18.23 21.38 -3.63
N PHE A 79 -16.90 21.52 -3.59
CA PHE A 79 -16.17 22.21 -2.54
C PHE A 79 -15.16 23.16 -3.17
N GLU A 80 -15.66 24.18 -3.85
CA GLU A 80 -14.82 25.16 -4.54
C GLU A 80 -13.76 25.76 -3.59
N GLY A 81 -12.50 25.78 -4.04
CA GLY A 81 -11.37 26.26 -3.24
C GLY A 81 -10.91 25.35 -2.09
N LYS A 82 -11.51 24.17 -1.92
CA LYS A 82 -11.04 23.12 -0.97
C LYS A 82 -10.33 21.99 -1.71
N LEU A 83 -9.62 21.15 -0.96
CA LEU A 83 -8.87 20.01 -1.50
C LEU A 83 -9.65 18.69 -1.30
N VAL A 84 -9.82 17.94 -2.38
CA VAL A 84 -10.33 16.56 -2.35
C VAL A 84 -9.22 15.62 -2.81
N VAL A 85 -8.92 14.60 -2.00
CA VAL A 85 -7.91 13.60 -2.36
C VAL A 85 -8.46 12.18 -2.25
N HIS A 86 -7.81 11.23 -2.94
CA HIS A 86 -8.02 9.81 -2.70
C HIS A 86 -6.75 9.12 -2.22
N THR A 87 -6.89 7.89 -1.72
CA THR A 87 -5.78 7.09 -1.17
C THR A 87 -5.43 5.86 -2.02
N SER A 88 -5.86 5.77 -3.28
CA SER A 88 -5.50 4.66 -4.17
C SER A 88 -4.08 4.79 -4.73
N GLY A 89 -3.37 3.66 -4.78
CA GLY A 89 -2.05 3.55 -5.40
C GLY A 89 -2.09 3.51 -6.93
N ALA A 90 -3.07 2.83 -7.53
CA ALA A 90 -3.11 2.63 -8.98
C ALA A 90 -4.01 3.64 -9.71
N THR A 91 -4.95 4.26 -8.99
CA THR A 91 -5.94 5.16 -9.62
C THR A 91 -5.32 6.53 -9.88
N ASP A 92 -5.56 7.05 -11.08
CA ASP A 92 -5.08 8.35 -11.54
C ASP A 92 -5.80 9.52 -10.86
N LEU A 93 -5.11 10.63 -10.58
CA LEU A 93 -5.70 11.85 -10.02
C LEU A 93 -6.92 12.33 -10.83
N ALA A 94 -6.89 12.16 -12.15
CA ALA A 94 -7.97 12.56 -13.06
C ALA A 94 -9.30 11.79 -12.85
N VAL A 95 -9.30 10.73 -12.03
CA VAL A 95 -10.53 10.01 -11.61
C VAL A 95 -11.47 10.90 -10.82
N LEU A 96 -10.92 11.90 -10.11
CA LEU A 96 -11.66 12.83 -9.27
C LEU A 96 -12.44 13.79 -10.18
N LYS A 97 -13.76 13.69 -10.10
CA LYS A 97 -14.70 14.52 -10.90
C LYS A 97 -15.45 15.55 -10.06
N CYS A 98 -14.91 15.87 -8.88
CA CYS A 98 -15.42 16.94 -8.01
C CYS A 98 -15.12 18.32 -8.61
N ASN A 99 -15.93 19.30 -8.21
CA ASN A 99 -15.61 20.71 -8.39
C ASN A 99 -14.85 21.20 -7.14
N ALA A 100 -13.55 20.92 -7.11
CA ALA A 100 -12.63 21.21 -6.03
C ALA A 100 -11.20 21.05 -6.57
N ASN A 101 -10.20 21.51 -5.83
CA ASN A 101 -8.81 21.14 -6.11
C ASN A 101 -8.62 19.64 -5.83
N LYS A 102 -7.75 18.98 -6.59
CA LYS A 102 -7.58 17.52 -6.55
C LYS A 102 -6.17 17.13 -6.16
N GLY A 103 -6.07 15.98 -5.49
CA GLY A 103 -4.80 15.37 -5.15
C GLY A 103 -4.90 13.89 -4.79
N VAL A 104 -3.76 13.33 -4.40
CA VAL A 104 -3.60 11.95 -3.96
C VAL A 104 -2.80 11.96 -2.67
N LEU A 105 -3.31 11.25 -1.66
CA LEU A 105 -2.67 11.03 -0.37
C LEU A 105 -2.55 9.51 -0.17
N TYR A 106 -1.59 8.89 -0.83
CA TYR A 106 -1.49 7.42 -0.87
C TYR A 106 -0.46 6.89 0.12
N PRO A 107 -0.87 6.21 1.21
CA PRO A 107 0.06 5.46 2.06
C PRO A 107 0.48 4.16 1.38
N LEU A 108 1.76 4.03 1.03
CA LEU A 108 2.33 2.84 0.41
C LEU A 108 2.63 1.78 1.48
N GLN A 109 1.61 1.01 1.86
CA GLN A 109 1.71 -0.10 2.82
C GLN A 109 0.57 -1.10 2.60
N SER A 110 0.81 -2.37 2.94
CA SER A 110 -0.25 -3.38 3.02
C SER A 110 -1.00 -3.26 4.35
N PHE A 111 -2.26 -2.83 4.30
CA PHE A 111 -3.08 -2.61 5.51
C PHE A 111 -4.03 -3.77 5.79
N SER A 112 -3.97 -4.28 7.02
CA SER A 112 -4.97 -5.19 7.60
C SER A 112 -5.59 -4.55 8.84
N LYS A 113 -6.87 -4.79 9.11
CA LYS A 113 -7.62 -4.10 10.19
C LYS A 113 -7.02 -4.32 11.58
N ASP A 114 -6.54 -5.53 11.86
CA ASP A 114 -6.14 -5.96 13.20
C ASP A 114 -4.64 -5.80 13.49
N LYS A 115 -3.84 -5.46 12.46
CA LYS A 115 -2.40 -5.26 12.62
C LYS A 115 -2.11 -3.79 12.92
N LYS A 116 -1.46 -3.52 14.05
CA LYS A 116 -0.95 -2.17 14.35
C LYS A 116 0.10 -1.79 13.30
N VAL A 117 -0.04 -0.59 12.73
CA VAL A 117 0.90 -0.04 11.75
C VAL A 117 1.64 1.12 12.42
N ASP A 118 2.96 1.12 12.32
CA ASP A 118 3.77 2.27 12.68
C ASP A 118 3.86 3.22 11.50
N PHE A 119 3.26 4.40 11.63
CA PHE A 119 3.18 5.37 10.55
C PHE A 119 4.50 6.12 10.32
N SER A 120 5.47 6.06 11.25
CA SER A 120 6.82 6.62 11.01
C SER A 120 7.54 5.91 9.86
N GLU A 121 7.19 4.66 9.61
CA GLU A 121 7.79 3.82 8.57
C GLU A 121 6.91 3.72 7.32
N VAL A 122 5.76 4.40 7.27
CA VAL A 122 4.84 4.33 6.13
C VAL A 122 5.04 5.51 5.20
N PRO A 123 5.63 5.31 4.01
CA PRO A 123 5.80 6.38 3.05
C PRO A 123 4.46 6.77 2.40
N PHE A 124 4.19 8.07 2.36
CA PHE A 124 3.06 8.63 1.60
C PHE A 124 3.51 9.15 0.25
N CYS A 125 2.88 8.67 -0.82
CA CYS A 125 3.01 9.24 -2.16
C CYS A 125 1.99 10.37 -2.33
N LEU A 126 2.50 11.56 -2.59
CA LEU A 126 1.74 12.80 -2.68
C LEU A 126 1.67 13.30 -4.13
N GLU A 127 0.47 13.69 -4.53
CA GLU A 127 0.21 14.35 -5.81
C GLU A 127 -0.86 15.43 -5.60
N ALA A 128 -0.73 16.57 -6.26
CA ALA A 128 -1.75 17.63 -6.24
C ALA A 128 -1.67 18.44 -7.54
N GLU A 129 -2.78 19.06 -7.94
CA GLU A 129 -2.84 19.91 -9.15
C GLU A 129 -1.99 21.19 -9.01
N ASN A 130 -1.69 21.63 -7.79
CA ASN A 130 -0.91 22.84 -7.53
C ASN A 130 0.01 22.68 -6.30
N SER A 131 0.98 23.59 -6.17
CA SER A 131 1.99 23.56 -5.10
C SER A 131 1.40 23.82 -3.71
N LYS A 132 0.42 24.71 -3.58
CA LYS A 132 -0.22 25.05 -2.29
C LYS A 132 -0.88 23.81 -1.67
N ASP A 133 -1.58 23.03 -2.48
CA ASP A 133 -2.24 21.80 -2.02
C ASP A 133 -1.22 20.69 -1.75
N LEU A 134 -0.13 20.62 -2.51
CA LEU A 134 0.97 19.69 -2.21
C LEU A 134 1.61 20.00 -0.84
N GLU A 135 1.81 21.29 -0.52
CA GLU A 135 2.28 21.71 0.81
C GLU A 135 1.29 21.36 1.92
N LEU A 136 -0.01 21.46 1.66
CA LEU A 136 -1.04 21.03 2.62
C LEU A 136 -0.95 19.52 2.89
N LEU A 137 -0.79 18.71 1.84
CA LEU A 137 -0.60 17.26 1.99
C LEU A 137 0.68 16.93 2.78
N GLN A 138 1.78 17.65 2.52
CA GLN A 138 3.02 17.48 3.26
C GLN A 138 2.88 17.86 4.75
N LYS A 139 2.11 18.90 5.06
CA LYS A 139 1.80 19.27 6.46
C LYS A 139 1.00 18.17 7.15
N ILE A 140 0.07 17.52 6.44
CA ILE A 140 -0.72 16.41 6.98
C ILE A 140 0.18 15.20 7.27
N THR A 141 1.04 14.79 6.34
CA THR A 141 1.95 13.64 6.54
C THR A 141 2.94 13.90 7.67
N ASN A 142 3.50 15.12 7.75
CA ASN A 142 4.36 15.52 8.86
C ASN A 142 3.62 15.48 10.21
N ALA A 143 2.36 15.93 10.26
CA ALA A 143 1.56 15.95 11.48
C ALA A 143 1.13 14.56 11.98
N ILE A 144 1.20 13.53 11.13
CA ILE A 144 1.02 12.12 11.53
C ILE A 144 2.36 11.38 11.68
N GLY A 145 3.48 12.08 11.47
CA GLY A 145 4.84 11.54 11.64
C GLY A 145 5.32 10.65 10.49
N SER A 146 4.69 10.71 9.32
CA SER A 146 5.03 9.84 8.19
C SER A 146 5.95 10.51 7.16
N PRO A 147 6.94 9.77 6.61
CA PRO A 147 7.70 10.24 5.47
C PRO A 147 6.80 10.38 4.25
N SER A 148 7.13 11.30 3.34
CA SER A 148 6.37 11.48 2.12
C SER A 148 7.21 11.89 0.93
N TYR A 149 6.71 11.53 -0.24
CA TYR A 149 7.39 11.63 -1.52
C TYR A 149 6.43 12.23 -2.54
N LYS A 150 6.89 13.20 -3.33
CA LYS A 150 6.14 13.72 -4.47
C LYS A 150 6.21 12.71 -5.62
N ILE A 151 5.09 12.07 -5.94
CA ILE A 151 5.00 11.01 -6.94
C ILE A 151 3.76 11.25 -7.79
N ASN A 152 3.95 11.47 -9.10
CA ASN A 152 2.84 11.69 -10.03
C ASN A 152 2.10 10.36 -10.36
N SER A 153 0.96 10.46 -11.03
CA SER A 153 0.11 9.30 -11.35
C SER A 153 0.82 8.21 -12.15
N GLU A 154 1.67 8.56 -13.12
CA GLU A 154 2.44 7.60 -13.91
C GLU A 154 3.52 6.89 -13.08
N GLN A 155 4.26 7.64 -12.26
CA GLN A 155 5.22 7.09 -11.32
C GLN A 155 4.55 6.19 -10.29
N ARG A 156 3.36 6.55 -9.80
CA ARG A 156 2.60 5.77 -8.81
C ARG A 156 2.09 4.45 -9.38
N LYS A 157 1.63 4.43 -10.64
CA LYS A 157 1.29 3.19 -11.36
C LYS A 157 2.50 2.27 -11.46
N THR A 158 3.66 2.80 -11.87
CA THR A 158 4.93 2.05 -11.93
C THR A 158 5.35 1.52 -10.55
N LEU A 159 5.28 2.36 -9.53
CA LEU A 159 5.57 2.00 -8.14
C LEU A 159 4.64 0.90 -7.64
N HIS A 160 3.36 0.94 -8.00
CA HIS A 160 2.42 -0.11 -7.62
C HIS A 160 2.80 -1.47 -8.23
N VAL A 161 3.23 -1.49 -9.49
CA VAL A 161 3.77 -2.71 -10.12
C VAL A 161 4.99 -3.21 -9.35
N ALA A 162 5.95 -2.33 -9.02
CA ALA A 162 7.11 -2.72 -8.21
C ALA A 162 6.70 -3.27 -6.84
N ALA A 163 5.72 -2.64 -6.18
CA ALA A 163 5.18 -3.09 -4.89
C ALA A 163 4.54 -4.48 -4.95
N VAL A 164 3.83 -4.80 -6.05
CA VAL A 164 3.27 -6.15 -6.29
C VAL A 164 4.38 -7.19 -6.35
N PHE A 165 5.50 -6.89 -7.03
CA PHE A 165 6.66 -7.80 -7.09
C PHE A 165 7.29 -8.03 -5.72
N VAL A 166 7.57 -6.97 -4.96
CA VAL A 166 8.29 -7.08 -3.67
C VAL A 166 7.41 -7.50 -2.49
N ASN A 167 6.08 -7.54 -2.65
CA ASN A 167 5.16 -7.91 -1.58
C ASN A 167 4.23 -9.06 -1.96
N ASN A 168 3.36 -8.87 -2.95
CA ASN A 168 2.30 -9.84 -3.24
C ASN A 168 2.87 -11.14 -3.83
N PHE A 169 3.79 -11.03 -4.80
CA PHE A 169 4.44 -12.20 -5.39
C PHE A 169 5.34 -12.90 -4.37
N VAL A 170 6.10 -12.15 -3.59
CA VAL A 170 6.92 -12.70 -2.50
C VAL A 170 6.06 -13.50 -1.50
N ASN A 171 4.90 -12.97 -1.07
CA ASN A 171 3.99 -13.72 -0.20
C ASN A 171 3.44 -15.00 -0.88
N HIS A 172 3.17 -14.96 -2.17
CA HIS A 172 2.78 -16.16 -2.91
C HIS A 172 3.91 -17.20 -2.97
N LEU A 173 5.18 -16.78 -3.08
CA LEU A 173 6.33 -17.68 -2.98
C LEU A 173 6.43 -18.33 -1.60
N TYR A 174 6.09 -17.60 -0.53
CA TYR A 174 5.98 -18.20 0.82
C TYR A 174 4.89 -19.27 0.88
N GLN A 175 3.73 -19.03 0.26
CA GLN A 175 2.66 -20.04 0.16
C GLN A 175 3.10 -21.29 -0.59
N ILE A 176 3.82 -21.15 -1.71
CA ILE A 176 4.39 -22.29 -2.44
C ILE A 176 5.37 -23.07 -1.56
N GLY A 177 6.25 -22.37 -0.82
CA GLY A 177 7.15 -23.00 0.15
C GLY A 177 6.41 -23.76 1.24
N ASN A 178 5.33 -23.18 1.78
CA ASN A 178 4.46 -23.82 2.77
C ASN A 178 3.80 -25.09 2.23
N GLU A 179 3.33 -25.10 0.98
CA GLU A 179 2.76 -26.29 0.35
C GLU A 179 3.79 -27.42 0.17
N ILE A 180 5.02 -27.07 -0.23
CA ILE A 180 6.13 -28.03 -0.35
C ILE A 180 6.45 -28.65 1.02
N CYS A 181 6.60 -27.82 2.05
CA CYS A 181 6.83 -28.27 3.42
C CYS A 181 5.70 -29.16 3.93
N SER A 182 4.45 -28.74 3.76
CA SER A 182 3.26 -29.45 4.24
C SER A 182 3.14 -30.84 3.63
N LYS A 183 3.44 -31.00 2.33
CA LYS A 183 3.40 -32.29 1.65
C LYS A 183 4.35 -33.31 2.29
N GLU A 184 5.53 -32.85 2.70
CA GLU A 184 6.57 -33.69 3.32
C GLU A 184 6.53 -33.63 4.86
N HIS A 185 5.46 -33.08 5.44
CA HIS A 185 5.25 -33.01 6.90
C HIS A 185 6.35 -32.22 7.63
N ILE A 186 6.94 -31.24 6.95
CA ILE A 186 7.95 -30.33 7.47
C ILE A 186 7.24 -29.09 8.05
N PRO A 187 7.52 -28.68 9.30
CA PRO A 187 6.99 -27.44 9.85
C PRO A 187 7.50 -26.22 9.07
N PHE A 188 6.59 -25.35 8.60
CA PHE A 188 6.94 -24.18 7.78
C PHE A 188 7.78 -23.15 8.56
N GLU A 189 7.64 -23.11 9.88
CA GLU A 189 8.31 -22.18 10.77
C GLU A 189 9.84 -22.29 10.70
N ILE A 190 10.37 -23.44 10.26
CA ILE A 190 11.81 -23.63 10.04
C ILE A 190 12.37 -22.66 8.98
N LEU A 191 11.53 -22.18 8.06
CA LEU A 191 11.91 -21.23 7.01
C LEU A 191 11.82 -19.77 7.47
N ALA A 192 11.20 -19.47 8.62
CA ALA A 192 10.99 -18.10 9.08
C ALA A 192 12.31 -17.30 9.27
N PRO A 193 13.40 -17.88 9.82
CA PRO A 193 14.68 -17.18 9.91
C PRO A 193 15.25 -16.80 8.53
N LEU A 194 15.14 -17.70 7.55
CA LEU A 194 15.64 -17.47 6.18
C LEU A 194 14.86 -16.37 5.47
N ILE A 195 13.53 -16.37 5.62
CA ILE A 195 12.65 -15.31 5.09
C ILE A 195 13.05 -13.95 5.67
N LYS A 196 13.25 -13.89 6.99
CA LYS A 196 13.64 -12.65 7.69
C LYS A 196 15.02 -12.17 7.24
N GLU A 197 16.01 -13.05 7.17
CA GLU A 197 17.37 -12.69 6.73
C GLU A 197 17.37 -12.12 5.29
N THR A 198 16.60 -12.75 4.39
CA THR A 198 16.49 -12.30 3.00
C THR A 198 15.91 -10.88 2.92
N ALA A 199 14.89 -10.58 3.73
CA ALA A 199 14.30 -9.24 3.77
C ALA A 199 15.22 -8.20 4.42
N LEU A 200 16.00 -8.57 5.44
CA LEU A 200 16.93 -7.64 6.08
C LEU A 200 18.14 -7.29 5.21
N LYS A 201 18.62 -8.22 4.37
CA LYS A 201 19.77 -7.98 3.49
C LYS A 201 19.62 -6.78 2.56
N ILE A 202 18.41 -6.41 2.17
CA ILE A 202 18.18 -5.28 1.26
C ILE A 202 18.34 -3.92 1.95
N GLU A 203 18.49 -3.87 3.28
CA GLU A 203 18.84 -2.64 4.00
C GLU A 203 20.31 -2.26 3.78
N ASP A 204 21.18 -3.26 3.60
CA ASP A 204 22.63 -3.08 3.46
C ASP A 204 23.16 -3.34 2.04
N LEU A 205 22.45 -4.14 1.25
CA LEU A 205 22.86 -4.57 -0.09
C LEU A 205 21.79 -4.24 -1.14
N THR A 206 22.21 -3.99 -2.37
CA THR A 206 21.24 -3.96 -3.47
C THR A 206 20.66 -5.37 -3.72
N PRO A 207 19.42 -5.49 -4.24
CA PRO A 207 18.87 -6.80 -4.62
C PRO A 207 19.77 -7.59 -5.58
N PHE A 208 20.55 -6.88 -6.42
CA PHE A 208 21.52 -7.51 -7.31
C PHE A 208 22.64 -8.20 -6.54
N GLU A 209 23.23 -7.51 -5.56
CA GLU A 209 24.32 -8.05 -4.74
C GLU A 209 23.85 -9.18 -3.80
N ALA A 210 22.64 -9.04 -3.24
CA ALA A 210 22.08 -9.97 -2.27
C ALA A 210 21.72 -11.35 -2.87
N GLN A 211 21.62 -11.49 -4.19
CA GLN A 211 21.21 -12.75 -4.81
C GLN A 211 22.18 -13.90 -4.50
N THR A 212 21.64 -15.06 -4.13
CA THR A 212 22.38 -16.32 -3.94
C THR A 212 21.63 -17.49 -4.58
N GLY A 213 22.05 -18.73 -4.30
CA GLY A 213 21.35 -19.94 -4.73
C GLY A 213 21.89 -20.59 -6.01
N PRO A 214 21.35 -21.75 -6.40
CA PRO A 214 21.84 -22.56 -7.52
C PRO A 214 21.70 -21.87 -8.87
N ALA A 215 20.63 -21.09 -9.08
CA ALA A 215 20.40 -20.34 -10.32
C ALA A 215 21.52 -19.31 -10.60
N LYS A 216 21.98 -18.57 -9.58
CA LYS A 216 23.09 -17.61 -9.73
C LYS A 216 24.40 -18.28 -10.17
N ARG A 217 24.62 -19.53 -9.77
CA ARG A 217 25.82 -20.32 -10.11
C ARG A 217 25.62 -21.25 -11.30
N ASN A 218 24.45 -21.20 -11.95
CA ASN A 218 24.05 -22.14 -13.00
C ASN A 218 24.27 -23.63 -12.63
N ASP A 219 23.94 -24.01 -11.38
CA ASP A 219 24.07 -25.38 -10.88
C ASP A 219 22.93 -26.26 -11.39
N THR A 220 23.10 -26.78 -12.61
CA THR A 220 22.09 -27.55 -13.34
C THR A 220 21.68 -28.83 -12.61
N LYS A 221 22.62 -29.52 -11.95
CA LYS A 221 22.34 -30.75 -11.21
C LYS A 221 21.38 -30.51 -10.04
N THR A 222 21.61 -29.45 -9.28
CA THR A 222 20.71 -29.05 -8.19
C THR A 222 19.35 -28.60 -8.73
N ILE A 223 19.33 -27.84 -9.82
CA ILE A 223 18.09 -27.37 -10.49
C ILE A 223 17.23 -28.55 -10.96
N GLU A 224 17.82 -29.55 -11.62
CA GLU A 224 17.12 -30.76 -12.08
C GLU A 224 16.54 -31.56 -10.90
N THR A 225 17.31 -31.69 -9.82
CA THR A 225 16.86 -32.35 -8.60
C THR A 225 15.65 -31.64 -8.01
N HIS A 226 15.69 -30.30 -7.91
CA HIS A 226 14.55 -29.52 -7.42
C HIS A 226 13.31 -29.72 -8.28
N LEU A 227 13.43 -29.66 -9.61
CA LEU A 227 12.29 -29.84 -10.52
C LEU A 227 11.57 -31.18 -10.29
N SER A 228 12.30 -32.26 -10.00
CA SER A 228 11.71 -33.58 -9.72
C SER A 228 10.84 -33.64 -8.46
N LEU A 229 11.03 -32.71 -7.51
CA LEU A 229 10.28 -32.64 -6.24
C LEU A 229 9.00 -31.81 -6.35
N LEU A 230 8.86 -31.02 -7.43
CA LEU A 230 7.81 -30.04 -7.60
C LEU A 230 6.62 -30.57 -8.41
N THR A 231 5.42 -30.03 -8.14
CA THR A 231 4.26 -30.24 -9.01
C THR A 231 4.42 -29.51 -10.35
N ASN A 232 3.65 -29.90 -11.37
CA ASN A 232 3.70 -29.27 -12.70
C ASN A 232 3.53 -27.74 -12.68
N ASN A 233 2.68 -27.21 -11.79
CA ASN A 233 2.48 -25.76 -11.67
C ASN A 233 3.66 -25.07 -10.98
N GLN A 234 4.19 -25.68 -9.92
CA GLN A 234 5.37 -25.17 -9.22
C GLN A 234 6.62 -25.19 -10.11
N GLN A 235 6.80 -26.24 -10.92
CA GLN A 235 7.88 -26.33 -11.91
C GLN A 235 7.87 -25.14 -12.88
N LYS A 236 6.70 -24.75 -13.42
CA LYS A 236 6.61 -23.59 -14.33
C LYS A 236 7.12 -22.31 -13.69
N ILE A 237 6.69 -22.02 -12.46
CA ILE A 237 7.12 -20.82 -11.71
C ILE A 237 8.63 -20.92 -11.41
N TYR A 238 9.08 -22.08 -10.93
CA TYR A 238 10.48 -22.33 -10.60
C TYR A 238 11.39 -22.13 -11.82
N THR A 239 11.04 -22.68 -12.97
CA THR A 239 11.78 -22.54 -14.23
C THR A 239 11.85 -21.08 -14.68
N LEU A 240 10.72 -20.36 -14.66
CA LEU A 240 10.68 -18.95 -15.04
C LEU A 240 11.58 -18.08 -14.16
N LEU A 241 11.51 -18.24 -12.83
CA LEU A 241 12.36 -17.49 -11.90
C LEU A 241 13.83 -17.88 -12.04
N THR A 242 14.13 -19.17 -12.17
CA THR A 242 15.50 -19.69 -12.35
C THR A 242 16.12 -19.12 -13.63
N GLN A 243 15.40 -19.15 -14.75
CA GLN A 243 15.87 -18.58 -16.02
C GLN A 243 16.06 -17.08 -15.93
N SER A 244 15.13 -16.37 -15.27
CA SER A 244 15.26 -14.92 -15.06
C SER A 244 16.50 -14.56 -14.25
N ILE A 245 16.84 -15.35 -13.22
CA ILE A 245 18.07 -15.17 -12.44
C ILE A 245 19.29 -15.51 -13.29
N ILE A 246 19.31 -16.66 -13.98
CA ILE A 246 20.44 -17.05 -14.85
C ILE A 246 20.70 -15.98 -15.91
N ASN A 247 19.68 -15.44 -16.56
CA ASN A 247 19.86 -14.39 -17.57
C ASN A 247 20.44 -13.10 -16.98
N LEU A 248 20.10 -12.76 -15.74
CA LEU A 248 20.59 -11.55 -15.09
C LEU A 248 22.03 -11.67 -14.55
N TYR A 249 22.41 -12.86 -14.06
CA TYR A 249 23.71 -13.06 -13.38
C TYR A 249 24.70 -13.92 -14.15
N GLY A 250 24.23 -14.78 -15.05
CA GLY A 250 25.01 -15.82 -15.74
C GLY A 250 25.94 -15.29 -16.84
N GLU A 251 25.80 -14.05 -17.29
CA GLU A 251 26.71 -13.44 -18.28
C GLU A 251 28.00 -12.85 -17.66
N LYS A 252 28.15 -12.87 -16.33
CA LYS A 252 29.28 -12.24 -15.61
C LYS A 252 30.23 -13.22 -14.89
N LEU A 253 30.28 -14.48 -15.31
CA LEU A 253 31.30 -15.44 -14.85
C LEU A 253 32.19 -15.88 -16.01
#